data_AF-A0A9N9GWP8-F1
#
_entry.id   AF-A0A9N9GWP8-F1
#
_cell.length_a   1.000
_cell.length_b   1.000
_cell.length_c   1.000
_cell.angle_alpha   90.00
_cell.angle_beta   90.00
_cell.angle_gamma   90.00
#
_symmetry.space_group_name_H-M   'P 1'
#
loop_
_entity.id
_entity.type
_entity.pdbx_description
1 polymer ?
#
loop_
_entity_poly.entity_id
_entity_poly.type
_entity_poly.pdbx_seq_one_letter_code
_entity_poly.pdbx_strand_id
1 'polypeptide(L)'
;KTTKELRKQVFKADQMDQDFDRSKDFDRDWIRNTIYNLLQEYEANALTTDHLELWILVHVWSFTDKVSMTLSRTAVTDMKRKILGRRGDMIIRKITDEFGCAEAGRQFEGQNGTKLLRERGLKMPKMMKDLFNQLCKSFEQDEHKTRKLETIGFLHAGLMMALLRLDSPAGYVCRVLRSKSFYIATHVKEFGKTLPAIVLTWKAKKIVENMICLVEQTDETDECNEEDQLRRLENIYDVTPPPSRRRKKVDLPICLDTPSKSSKRVKEIPLGMVYYFILLCMKKDMSISLYFALDLLGPPPPFNLLSSIISCPDPQCEGENKVTAKFCSDCGKPINGMYTISPKTQEKHGRN
;
A
#
# COMPACT_ATOMS: atom_id res chain seq x y z
N LYS A 1 -17.53 -24.56 6.99
CA LYS A 1 -16.55 -24.91 5.94
C LYS A 1 -15.31 -25.50 6.58
N THR A 2 -14.80 -26.62 6.07
CA THR A 2 -13.54 -27.26 6.50
C THR A 2 -12.43 -27.11 5.45
N THR A 3 -11.17 -27.36 5.82
CA THR A 3 -10.06 -27.43 4.85
C THR A 3 -10.28 -28.54 3.82
N LYS A 4 -10.80 -29.70 4.24
CA LYS A 4 -11.18 -30.82 3.35
C LYS A 4 -12.20 -30.42 2.28
N GLU A 5 -13.25 -29.69 2.65
CA GLU A 5 -14.22 -29.15 1.68
C GLU A 5 -13.56 -28.16 0.71
N LEU A 6 -12.74 -27.23 1.21
CA LEU A 6 -12.06 -26.23 0.39
C LEU A 6 -11.09 -26.90 -0.59
N ARG A 7 -10.32 -27.89 -0.12
CA ARG A 7 -9.43 -28.73 -0.94
C ARG A 7 -10.20 -29.46 -2.05
N LYS A 8 -11.35 -30.07 -1.74
CA LYS A 8 -12.21 -30.72 -2.74
C LYS A 8 -12.76 -29.75 -3.80
N GLN A 9 -13.01 -28.49 -3.46
CA GLN A 9 -13.45 -27.47 -4.43
C GLN A 9 -12.29 -26.94 -5.28
N VAL A 10 -11.10 -26.75 -4.70
CA VAL A 10 -9.88 -26.32 -5.44
C VAL A 10 -9.47 -27.35 -6.49
N PHE A 11 -9.46 -28.63 -6.12
CA PHE A 11 -9.11 -29.75 -7.01
C PHE A 11 -10.33 -30.32 -7.77
N LYS A 12 -11.41 -29.55 -7.93
CA LYS A 12 -12.50 -29.96 -8.80
C LYS A 12 -12.03 -29.88 -10.26
N ALA A 13 -12.02 -31.03 -10.94
CA ALA A 13 -11.62 -31.13 -12.34
C ALA A 13 -12.38 -30.13 -13.23
N ASP A 14 -11.64 -29.54 -14.16
CA ASP A 14 -12.09 -28.44 -15.02
C ASP A 14 -11.57 -28.63 -16.45
N GLN A 15 -12.20 -27.96 -17.41
CA GLN A 15 -11.73 -27.99 -18.81
C GLN A 15 -10.35 -27.32 -18.95
N MET A 16 -10.12 -26.27 -18.15
CA MET A 16 -8.85 -25.57 -17.96
C MET A 16 -7.69 -26.49 -17.56
N ASP A 17 -7.96 -27.63 -16.92
CA ASP A 17 -6.93 -28.59 -16.50
C ASP A 17 -6.43 -29.50 -17.65
N GLN A 18 -7.08 -29.43 -18.83
CA GLN A 18 -6.69 -30.15 -20.05
C GLN A 18 -6.22 -29.17 -21.14
N ASP A 19 -7.07 -28.19 -21.47
CA ASP A 19 -6.90 -27.28 -22.61
C ASP A 19 -6.71 -25.82 -22.14
N PHE A 20 -5.63 -25.54 -21.39
CA PHE A 20 -5.40 -24.22 -20.79
C PHE A 20 -5.20 -23.10 -21.83
N ASP A 21 -6.14 -22.15 -21.91
CA ASP A 21 -6.01 -20.93 -22.71
C ASP A 21 -5.68 -19.73 -21.82
N ARG A 22 -4.44 -19.24 -21.88
CA ARG A 22 -3.97 -18.09 -21.09
C ARG A 22 -4.86 -16.84 -21.23
N SER A 23 -5.53 -16.64 -22.37
CA SER A 23 -6.39 -15.46 -22.58
C SER A 23 -7.73 -15.54 -21.85
N LYS A 24 -8.24 -16.75 -21.60
CA LYS A 24 -9.56 -17.01 -21.00
C LYS A 24 -9.44 -17.49 -19.55
N ASP A 25 -8.49 -18.38 -19.29
CA ASP A 25 -8.39 -19.15 -18.05
C ASP A 25 -7.48 -18.51 -17.00
N PHE A 26 -6.58 -17.58 -17.36
CA PHE A 26 -5.60 -17.01 -16.42
C PHE A 26 -6.24 -16.46 -15.14
N ASP A 27 -7.32 -15.69 -15.25
CA ASP A 27 -7.97 -15.08 -14.07
C ASP A 27 -8.58 -16.17 -13.16
N ARG A 28 -9.01 -17.29 -13.74
CA ARG A 28 -9.62 -18.43 -13.04
C ARG A 28 -8.57 -19.32 -12.37
N ASP A 29 -7.48 -19.63 -13.08
CA ASP A 29 -6.32 -20.32 -12.52
C ASP A 29 -5.68 -19.50 -11.40
N TRP A 30 -5.50 -18.18 -11.60
CA TRP A 30 -4.98 -17.30 -10.55
C TRP A 30 -5.86 -17.30 -9.29
N ILE A 31 -7.20 -17.30 -9.42
CA ILE A 31 -8.10 -17.49 -8.26
C ILE A 31 -7.87 -18.87 -7.62
N ARG A 32 -7.87 -19.96 -8.41
CA ARG A 32 -7.67 -21.33 -7.92
C ARG A 32 -6.36 -21.47 -7.14
N ASN A 33 -5.26 -20.99 -7.70
CA ASN A 33 -3.92 -20.95 -7.10
C ASN A 33 -3.89 -20.06 -5.83
N THR A 34 -4.53 -18.89 -5.85
CA THR A 34 -4.61 -18.02 -4.66
C THR A 34 -5.33 -18.72 -3.49
N ILE A 35 -6.45 -19.40 -3.77
CA ILE A 35 -7.18 -20.18 -2.78
C ILE A 35 -6.36 -21.39 -2.31
N TYR A 36 -5.62 -22.05 -3.22
CA TYR A 36 -4.77 -23.19 -2.89
C TYR A 36 -3.59 -22.83 -1.97
N ASN A 37 -2.94 -21.68 -2.19
CA ASN A 37 -1.87 -21.21 -1.30
C ASN A 37 -2.43 -20.90 0.10
N LEU A 38 -3.54 -20.17 0.18
CA LEU A 38 -4.19 -19.88 1.47
C LEU A 38 -4.69 -21.16 2.19
N LEU A 39 -5.13 -22.19 1.45
CA LEU A 39 -5.51 -23.49 2.00
C LEU A 39 -4.34 -24.17 2.73
N GLN A 40 -3.12 -24.11 2.19
CA GLN A 40 -1.93 -24.66 2.86
C GLN A 40 -1.68 -23.93 4.19
N GLU A 41 -1.80 -22.61 4.22
CA GLU A 41 -1.64 -21.81 5.44
C GLU A 41 -2.75 -22.08 6.49
N TYR A 42 -3.97 -22.40 6.05
CA TYR A 42 -5.04 -22.88 6.94
C TYR A 42 -4.75 -24.26 7.52
N GLU A 43 -4.21 -25.19 6.72
CA GLU A 43 -3.87 -26.55 7.17
C GLU A 43 -2.66 -26.56 8.12
N ALA A 44 -1.70 -25.65 7.92
CA ALA A 44 -0.58 -25.42 8.83
C ALA A 44 -0.97 -24.61 10.10
N ASN A 45 -2.19 -24.07 10.17
CA ASN A 45 -2.65 -23.08 11.17
C ASN A 45 -1.78 -21.79 11.25
N ALA A 46 -0.95 -21.53 10.24
CA ALA A 46 0.03 -20.46 10.25
C ALA A 46 -0.63 -19.07 10.36
N LEU A 47 -1.84 -18.90 9.83
CA LEU A 47 -2.58 -17.62 9.90
C LEU A 47 -3.06 -17.23 11.31
N THR A 48 -2.86 -18.09 12.32
CA THR A 48 -3.21 -17.78 13.73
C THR A 48 -2.03 -17.31 14.58
N THR A 49 -0.79 -17.38 14.06
CA THR A 49 0.42 -17.02 14.79
C THR A 49 1.00 -15.68 14.31
N ASP A 50 1.74 -15.00 15.17
CA ASP A 50 2.49 -13.80 14.79
C ASP A 50 3.66 -14.14 13.86
N HIS A 51 3.76 -13.43 12.74
CA HIS A 51 4.79 -13.63 11.71
C HIS A 51 5.65 -12.39 11.46
N LEU A 52 6.74 -12.56 10.72
CA LEU A 52 7.53 -11.44 10.19
C LEU A 52 6.84 -10.80 8.97
N GLU A 53 7.09 -9.51 8.73
CA GLU A 53 6.48 -8.74 7.63
C GLU A 53 6.72 -9.41 6.25
N LEU A 54 7.94 -9.91 6.03
CA LEU A 54 8.32 -10.64 4.82
C LEU A 54 7.57 -11.97 4.66
N TRP A 55 7.31 -12.70 5.75
CA TRP A 55 6.53 -13.94 5.68
C TRP A 55 5.10 -13.65 5.23
N ILE A 56 4.48 -12.60 5.79
CA ILE A 56 3.12 -12.18 5.43
C ILE A 56 3.08 -11.74 3.95
N LEU A 57 4.09 -11.00 3.47
CA LEU A 57 4.20 -10.66 2.05
C LEU A 57 4.26 -11.90 1.15
N VAL A 58 5.12 -12.87 1.45
CA VAL A 58 5.35 -14.06 0.60
C VAL A 58 4.18 -15.05 0.66
N HIS A 59 3.71 -15.39 1.86
CA HIS A 59 2.70 -16.45 2.06
C HIS A 59 1.27 -15.94 1.91
N VAL A 60 0.98 -14.73 2.41
CA VAL A 60 -0.38 -14.17 2.37
C VAL A 60 -0.57 -13.30 1.14
N TRP A 61 0.29 -12.32 0.90
CA TRP A 61 0.03 -11.29 -0.12
C TRP A 61 0.62 -11.57 -1.51
N SER A 62 1.42 -12.61 -1.73
CA SER A 62 2.04 -12.88 -3.05
C SER A 62 1.05 -13.05 -4.21
N PHE A 63 -0.25 -13.23 -3.93
CA PHE A 63 -1.26 -13.19 -4.97
C PHE A 63 -1.42 -11.81 -5.64
N THR A 64 -1.03 -10.70 -4.98
CA THR A 64 -1.01 -9.35 -5.59
C THR A 64 0.11 -9.17 -6.61
N ASP A 65 1.24 -9.85 -6.43
CA ASP A 65 2.30 -9.93 -7.44
C ASP A 65 1.86 -10.87 -8.57
N LYS A 66 1.37 -12.07 -8.21
CA LYS A 66 0.96 -13.10 -9.18
C LYS A 66 -0.18 -12.63 -10.10
N VAL A 67 -1.12 -11.80 -9.64
CA VAL A 67 -2.19 -11.24 -10.50
C VAL A 67 -1.59 -10.36 -11.60
N SER A 68 -0.49 -9.67 -11.30
CA SER A 68 0.18 -8.72 -12.18
C SER A 68 1.13 -9.40 -13.18
N MET A 69 1.33 -10.72 -13.10
CA MET A 69 2.15 -11.50 -14.04
C MET A 69 1.54 -11.63 -15.45
N THR A 70 0.31 -11.15 -15.68
CA THR A 70 -0.21 -10.91 -17.04
C THR A 70 0.45 -9.68 -17.68
N LEU A 71 0.81 -8.68 -16.86
CA LEU A 71 1.18 -7.32 -17.29
C LEU A 71 2.69 -7.11 -17.32
N SER A 72 3.43 -7.81 -16.46
CA SER A 72 4.89 -7.77 -16.43
C SER A 72 5.51 -8.73 -17.46
N ARG A 73 5.90 -8.19 -18.62
CA ARG A 73 6.98 -8.75 -19.47
C ARG A 73 8.28 -7.96 -19.27
N THR A 74 8.88 -8.00 -18.08
CA THR A 74 10.32 -7.75 -17.97
C THR A 74 10.94 -8.36 -16.71
N ALA A 75 12.16 -8.84 -16.86
CA ALA A 75 12.93 -9.53 -15.83
C ALA A 75 13.33 -8.61 -14.66
N VAL A 76 13.84 -9.25 -13.60
CA VAL A 76 14.69 -8.61 -12.60
C VAL A 76 15.98 -8.17 -13.31
N THR A 77 16.04 -6.90 -13.71
CA THR A 77 17.24 -6.26 -14.24
C THR A 77 17.69 -5.14 -13.31
N ASP A 78 18.99 -5.11 -13.03
CA ASP A 78 19.59 -4.14 -12.12
C ASP A 78 19.65 -2.75 -12.79
N MET A 79 18.77 -1.86 -12.37
CA MET A 79 18.66 -0.50 -12.92
C MET A 79 19.60 0.45 -12.18
N LYS A 80 20.55 1.05 -12.91
CA LYS A 80 21.45 2.10 -12.39
C LYS A 80 20.64 3.19 -11.66
N ARG A 81 21.08 3.53 -10.43
CA ARG A 81 20.36 4.45 -9.53
C ARG A 81 20.10 5.81 -10.18
N LYS A 82 18.83 6.13 -10.45
CA LYS A 82 18.34 7.51 -10.43
C LYS A 82 17.92 7.87 -9.00
N ILE A 83 18.02 9.15 -8.64
CA ILE A 83 17.57 9.64 -7.33
C ILE A 83 16.04 9.70 -7.34
N LEU A 84 15.41 8.58 -7.00
CA LEU A 84 13.97 8.44 -6.83
C LEU A 84 13.56 8.70 -5.37
N GLY A 85 12.29 9.03 -5.17
CA GLY A 85 11.71 9.25 -3.84
C GLY A 85 11.59 7.97 -3.00
N ARG A 86 10.73 7.98 -1.99
CA ARG A 86 10.46 6.78 -1.17
C ARG A 86 9.97 5.64 -2.06
N ARG A 87 10.78 4.59 -2.20
CA ARG A 87 10.39 3.33 -2.82
C ARG A 87 9.37 2.59 -1.93
N GLY A 88 8.29 2.09 -2.51
CA GLY A 88 7.36 1.18 -1.85
C GLY A 88 7.89 -0.25 -1.85
N ASP A 89 7.20 -1.14 -1.14
CA ASP A 89 7.62 -2.54 -0.99
C ASP A 89 7.39 -3.34 -2.28
N MET A 90 6.39 -2.96 -3.08
CA MET A 90 6.08 -3.53 -4.39
C MET A 90 5.67 -2.41 -5.38
N ILE A 91 5.96 -2.61 -6.67
CA ILE A 91 5.63 -1.70 -7.77
C ILE A 91 5.04 -2.51 -8.91
N ILE A 92 3.88 -2.06 -9.43
CA ILE A 92 3.19 -2.66 -10.57
C ILE A 92 3.57 -1.87 -11.81
N ARG A 93 4.24 -2.51 -12.77
CA ARG A 93 4.77 -1.85 -13.97
C ARG A 93 4.67 -2.71 -15.23
N LYS A 94 4.60 -2.06 -16.39
CA LYS A 94 4.78 -2.68 -17.71
C LYS A 94 5.98 -2.03 -18.39
N ILE A 95 7.03 -2.81 -18.65
CA ILE A 95 8.29 -2.35 -19.26
C ILE A 95 8.94 -1.23 -18.40
N THR A 96 8.69 0.04 -18.73
CA THR A 96 9.18 1.22 -18.00
C THR A 96 8.11 1.92 -17.18
N ASP A 97 6.83 1.74 -17.50
CA ASP A 97 5.74 2.56 -16.97
C ASP A 97 5.16 1.92 -15.71
N GLU A 98 5.10 2.71 -14.63
CA GLU A 98 4.69 2.29 -13.30
C GLU A 98 3.25 2.75 -13.00
N PHE A 99 2.32 1.79 -12.92
CA PHE A 99 0.86 2.02 -12.81
C PHE A 99 0.33 1.92 -11.38
N GLY A 100 1.12 1.36 -10.46
CA GLY A 100 0.73 1.25 -9.07
C GLY A 100 1.85 0.80 -8.15
N CYS A 101 1.57 0.80 -6.85
CA CYS A 101 2.52 0.49 -5.80
C CYS A 101 1.86 -0.24 -4.63
N ALA A 102 2.67 -0.76 -3.71
CA ALA A 102 2.22 -1.33 -2.45
C ALA A 102 3.11 -0.96 -1.27
N GLU A 103 2.51 -0.98 -0.08
CA GLU A 103 3.12 -0.74 1.22
C GLU A 103 2.62 -1.81 2.20
N ALA A 104 3.52 -2.34 3.03
CA ALA A 104 3.22 -3.39 4.00
C ALA A 104 3.59 -3.03 5.44
N GLY A 105 2.64 -3.33 6.33
CA GLY A 105 2.83 -3.39 7.77
C GLY A 105 2.80 -4.82 8.29
N ARG A 106 3.73 -5.18 9.17
CA ARG A 106 3.75 -6.46 9.89
C ARG A 106 2.45 -6.71 10.66
N GLN A 107 1.94 -5.67 11.31
CA GLN A 107 0.81 -5.75 12.23
C GLN A 107 -0.26 -4.70 11.89
N PHE A 108 -1.51 -5.02 12.23
CA PHE A 108 -2.65 -4.12 12.13
C PHE A 108 -3.07 -3.66 13.53
N GLU A 109 -2.56 -2.50 13.96
CA GLU A 109 -2.89 -1.83 15.22
C GLU A 109 -4.32 -1.21 15.23
N GLY A 110 -5.23 -1.72 14.40
CA GLY A 110 -6.53 -1.10 14.14
C GLY A 110 -6.48 0.06 13.14
N GLN A 111 -7.64 0.66 12.86
CA GLN A 111 -7.78 1.75 11.88
C GLN A 111 -7.03 3.04 12.29
N ASN A 112 -6.78 3.22 13.59
CA ASN A 112 -6.09 4.38 14.17
C ASN A 112 -4.59 4.13 14.39
N GLY A 113 -4.05 2.98 13.97
CA GLY A 113 -2.63 2.65 14.07
C GLY A 113 -1.75 3.68 13.36
N THR A 114 -0.71 4.16 14.03
CA THR A 114 0.07 5.33 13.53
C THR A 114 0.86 5.02 12.27
N LYS A 115 1.38 3.79 12.11
CA LYS A 115 2.01 3.31 10.85
C LYS A 115 0.99 3.37 9.70
N LEU A 116 -0.18 2.74 9.90
CA LEU A 116 -1.27 2.68 8.93
C LEU A 116 -1.78 4.08 8.52
N LEU A 117 -2.03 4.97 9.48
CA LEU A 117 -2.49 6.34 9.20
C LEU A 117 -1.46 7.13 8.39
N ARG A 118 -0.17 6.98 8.70
CA ARG A 118 0.91 7.65 7.96
C ARG A 118 1.05 7.13 6.53
N GLU A 119 0.92 5.82 6.35
CA GLU A 119 0.99 5.18 5.03
C GLU A 119 -0.22 5.53 4.17
N ARG A 120 -1.43 5.31 4.68
CA ARG A 120 -2.73 5.62 4.05
C ARG A 120 -2.99 7.11 3.81
N GLY A 121 -2.45 7.96 4.69
CA GLY A 121 -2.70 9.40 4.71
C GLY A 121 -1.68 10.21 3.91
N LEU A 122 -0.41 9.79 3.88
CA LEU A 122 0.68 10.61 3.33
C LEU A 122 1.66 9.82 2.43
N LYS A 123 2.19 8.67 2.86
CA LYS A 123 3.23 7.94 2.10
C LYS A 123 2.68 7.43 0.76
N MET A 124 1.56 6.70 0.81
CA MET A 124 0.92 6.09 -0.36
C MET A 124 0.33 7.15 -1.31
N PRO A 125 -0.48 8.14 -0.86
CA PRO A 125 -0.94 9.22 -1.73
C PRO A 125 0.18 9.95 -2.47
N LYS A 126 1.32 10.20 -1.80
CA LYS A 126 2.45 10.84 -2.48
C LYS A 126 3.06 9.96 -3.55
N MET A 127 3.34 8.69 -3.24
CA MET A 127 3.90 7.75 -4.21
C MET A 127 2.98 7.59 -5.43
N MET A 128 1.68 7.36 -5.22
CA MET A 128 0.68 7.26 -6.28
C MET A 128 0.60 8.52 -7.16
N LYS A 129 0.82 9.70 -6.57
CA LYS A 129 0.85 10.98 -7.29
C LYS A 129 2.14 11.17 -8.09
N ASP A 130 3.28 10.74 -7.56
CA ASP A 130 4.55 10.72 -8.29
C ASP A 130 4.48 9.76 -9.49
N LEU A 131 3.83 8.60 -9.35
CA LEU A 131 3.48 7.68 -10.45
C LEU A 131 2.55 8.33 -11.48
N PHE A 132 1.45 8.92 -11.02
CA PHE A 132 0.46 9.59 -11.89
C PHE A 132 1.11 10.70 -12.73
N ASN A 133 1.98 11.51 -12.12
CA ASN A 133 2.71 12.56 -12.81
C ASN A 133 3.73 12.03 -13.83
N GLN A 134 4.28 10.82 -13.65
CA GLN A 134 5.15 10.18 -14.62
C GLN A 134 4.36 9.67 -15.83
N LEU A 135 3.23 8.98 -15.59
CA LEU A 135 2.34 8.54 -16.66
C LEU A 135 1.78 9.72 -17.46
N CYS A 136 1.36 10.82 -16.82
CA CYS A 136 0.96 12.03 -17.53
C CYS A 136 2.05 12.59 -18.46
N LYS A 137 3.35 12.33 -18.19
CA LYS A 137 4.44 12.78 -19.07
C LYS A 137 4.65 11.86 -20.27
N SER A 138 4.28 10.57 -20.22
CA SER A 138 4.47 9.66 -21.36
C SER A 138 3.53 9.98 -22.53
N PHE A 139 2.39 10.64 -22.27
CA PHE A 139 1.45 11.13 -23.28
C PHE A 139 1.34 12.67 -23.34
N GLU A 140 2.44 13.39 -23.06
CA GLU A 140 2.53 14.86 -23.18
C GLU A 140 1.47 15.69 -22.41
N GLN A 141 0.93 15.15 -21.31
CA GLN A 141 -0.12 15.76 -20.50
C GLN A 141 -1.42 16.05 -21.27
N ASP A 142 -1.73 15.23 -22.29
CA ASP A 142 -3.02 15.30 -23.00
C ASP A 142 -4.21 15.28 -22.02
N GLU A 143 -5.12 16.25 -22.14
CA GLU A 143 -6.26 16.42 -21.22
C GLU A 143 -7.18 15.19 -21.23
N HIS A 144 -7.44 14.60 -22.39
CA HIS A 144 -8.39 13.51 -22.53
C HIS A 144 -7.86 12.21 -21.92
N LYS A 145 -6.57 11.91 -22.09
CA LYS A 145 -5.88 10.79 -21.41
C LYS A 145 -5.71 11.08 -19.91
N THR A 146 -5.28 12.28 -19.51
CA THR A 146 -5.11 12.67 -18.10
C THR A 146 -6.39 12.51 -17.28
N ARG A 147 -7.54 12.86 -17.86
CA ARG A 147 -8.85 12.78 -17.19
C ARG A 147 -9.40 11.36 -17.03
N LYS A 148 -8.86 10.40 -17.79
CA LYS A 148 -9.18 8.97 -17.68
C LYS A 148 -8.13 8.17 -16.91
N LEU A 149 -6.96 8.76 -16.65
CA LEU A 149 -5.87 8.11 -15.95
C LEU A 149 -6.22 7.86 -14.48
N GLU A 150 -5.81 6.69 -13.98
CA GLU A 150 -5.83 6.30 -12.58
C GLU A 150 -4.50 5.62 -12.21
N THR A 151 -4.05 5.80 -10.96
CA THR A 151 -3.01 4.95 -10.35
C THR A 151 -3.54 4.25 -9.10
N ILE A 152 -2.98 3.08 -8.79
CA ILE A 152 -3.44 2.24 -7.67
C ILE A 152 -2.38 2.05 -6.58
N GLY A 153 -2.83 1.90 -5.33
CA GLY A 153 -1.96 1.69 -4.17
C GLY A 153 -2.52 0.62 -3.24
N PHE A 154 -1.85 -0.53 -3.11
CA PHE A 154 -2.19 -1.56 -2.13
C PHE A 154 -1.60 -1.23 -0.76
N LEU A 155 -2.43 -1.24 0.27
CA LEU A 155 -2.03 -1.07 1.66
C LEU A 155 -2.29 -2.36 2.42
N HIS A 156 -1.21 -3.06 2.76
CA HIS A 156 -1.24 -4.28 3.57
C HIS A 156 -0.87 -3.96 5.02
N ALA A 157 -1.58 -4.53 5.99
CA ALA A 157 -1.19 -4.47 7.40
C ALA A 157 -1.60 -5.79 8.09
N GLY A 158 -0.64 -6.65 8.41
CA GLY A 158 -0.90 -8.03 8.81
C GLY A 158 -1.77 -8.72 7.76
N LEU A 159 -2.91 -9.26 8.19
CA LEU A 159 -3.93 -9.88 7.34
C LEU A 159 -4.98 -8.90 6.75
N MET A 160 -4.81 -7.58 6.95
CA MET A 160 -5.68 -6.54 6.40
C MET A 160 -5.15 -6.00 5.07
N MET A 161 -6.04 -5.82 4.09
CA MET A 161 -5.78 -5.15 2.81
C MET A 161 -6.76 -3.99 2.60
N ALA A 162 -6.26 -2.87 2.07
CA ALA A 162 -7.07 -1.83 1.45
C ALA A 162 -6.45 -1.40 0.11
N LEU A 163 -7.27 -0.88 -0.80
CA LEU A 163 -6.85 -0.31 -2.09
C LEU A 163 -7.12 1.19 -2.09
N LEU A 164 -6.12 1.96 -2.48
CA LEU A 164 -6.23 3.36 -2.85
C LEU A 164 -6.29 3.48 -4.38
N ARG A 165 -7.08 4.42 -4.88
CA ARG A 165 -7.10 4.86 -6.28
C ARG A 165 -6.86 6.37 -6.32
N LEU A 166 -6.06 6.84 -7.26
CA LEU A 166 -5.81 8.26 -7.49
C LEU A 166 -6.11 8.58 -8.95
N ASP A 167 -6.99 9.53 -9.19
CA ASP A 167 -7.43 9.95 -10.51
C ASP A 167 -7.59 11.48 -10.58
N SER A 168 -7.61 12.05 -11.79
CA SER A 168 -7.76 13.50 -12.02
C SER A 168 -8.91 13.81 -13.00
N PRO A 169 -10.18 13.62 -12.61
CA PRO A 169 -11.33 13.64 -13.53
C PRO A 169 -11.55 14.98 -14.24
N ALA A 170 -11.00 16.08 -13.70
CA ALA A 170 -11.05 17.42 -14.25
C ALA A 170 -9.68 17.92 -14.76
N GLY A 171 -8.64 17.09 -14.75
CA GLY A 171 -7.28 17.44 -15.15
C GLY A 171 -6.48 18.12 -14.03
N TYR A 172 -6.97 19.22 -13.47
CA TYR A 172 -6.21 20.10 -12.58
C TYR A 172 -6.14 19.66 -11.09
N VAL A 173 -6.99 18.73 -10.62
CA VAL A 173 -6.99 18.23 -9.23
C VAL A 173 -7.03 16.70 -9.21
N CYS A 174 -6.02 16.10 -8.60
CA CYS A 174 -6.04 14.68 -8.24
C CYS A 174 -6.83 14.45 -6.94
N ARG A 175 -7.72 13.47 -6.95
CA ARG A 175 -8.44 12.99 -5.75
C ARG A 175 -7.92 11.60 -5.35
N VAL A 176 -8.00 11.26 -4.07
CA VAL A 176 -7.59 9.93 -3.56
C VAL A 176 -8.80 9.22 -2.96
N LEU A 177 -9.28 8.20 -3.68
CA LEU A 177 -10.35 7.32 -3.27
C LEU A 177 -9.77 6.17 -2.44
N ARG A 178 -10.49 5.74 -1.39
CA ARG A 178 -10.05 4.69 -0.45
C ARG A 178 -11.11 3.61 -0.36
N SER A 179 -10.73 2.35 -0.55
CA SER A 179 -11.65 1.22 -0.30
C SER A 179 -11.95 1.06 1.19
N LYS A 180 -12.95 0.24 1.50
CA LYS A 180 -13.06 -0.41 2.81
C LYS A 180 -11.86 -1.35 3.01
N SER A 181 -11.48 -1.58 4.27
CA SER A 181 -10.52 -2.63 4.64
C SER A 181 -11.18 -4.00 4.52
N PHE A 182 -10.46 -4.95 3.93
CA PHE A 182 -10.81 -6.37 3.87
C PHE A 182 -9.74 -7.19 4.58
N TYR A 183 -10.06 -8.42 4.93
CA TYR A 183 -9.24 -9.25 5.82
C TYR A 183 -9.15 -10.67 5.30
N ILE A 184 -7.95 -11.25 5.30
CA ILE A 184 -7.78 -12.70 5.18
C ILE A 184 -8.21 -13.30 6.51
N ALA A 185 -9.22 -14.18 6.50
CA ALA A 185 -9.68 -14.84 7.71
C ALA A 185 -8.56 -15.71 8.29
N THR A 186 -8.41 -15.73 9.63
CA THR A 186 -7.45 -16.62 10.33
C THR A 186 -7.91 -18.08 10.35
N HIS A 187 -9.23 -18.32 10.31
CA HIS A 187 -9.83 -19.66 10.36
C HIS A 187 -10.65 -19.97 9.11
N VAL A 188 -10.47 -21.17 8.56
CA VAL A 188 -11.17 -21.67 7.35
C VAL A 188 -12.71 -21.63 7.46
N LYS A 189 -13.26 -21.70 8.68
CA LYS A 189 -14.70 -21.56 8.92
C LYS A 189 -15.24 -20.23 8.40
N GLU A 190 -14.43 -19.17 8.45
CA GLU A 190 -14.77 -17.80 8.05
C GLU A 190 -14.23 -17.42 6.67
N PHE A 191 -13.75 -18.37 5.87
CA PHE A 191 -13.11 -18.12 4.56
C PHE A 191 -13.92 -17.23 3.60
N GLY A 192 -15.25 -17.14 3.76
CA GLY A 192 -16.08 -16.17 3.02
C GLY A 192 -15.64 -14.70 3.20
N LYS A 193 -15.05 -14.34 4.35
CA LYS A 193 -14.52 -13.00 4.64
C LYS A 193 -13.24 -12.67 3.83
N THR A 194 -12.53 -13.71 3.37
CA THR A 194 -11.31 -13.61 2.54
C THR A 194 -11.63 -13.24 1.09
N LEU A 195 -12.76 -13.70 0.55
CA LEU A 195 -13.13 -13.52 -0.87
C LEU A 195 -13.12 -12.05 -1.34
N PRO A 196 -13.64 -11.07 -0.58
CA PRO A 196 -13.55 -9.65 -0.95
C PRO A 196 -12.13 -9.12 -1.18
N ALA A 197 -11.11 -9.63 -0.48
CA ALA A 197 -9.72 -9.23 -0.70
C ALA A 197 -9.20 -9.75 -2.05
N ILE A 198 -9.49 -11.01 -2.39
CA ILE A 198 -9.15 -11.60 -3.70
C ILE A 198 -9.85 -10.83 -4.83
N VAL A 199 -11.15 -10.53 -4.67
CA VAL A 199 -11.92 -9.75 -5.64
C VAL A 199 -11.39 -8.32 -5.77
N LEU A 200 -10.93 -7.69 -4.68
CA LEU A 200 -10.32 -6.36 -4.72
C LEU A 200 -9.03 -6.36 -5.54
N THR A 201 -8.19 -7.39 -5.39
CA THR A 201 -6.96 -7.55 -6.18
C THR A 201 -7.23 -7.81 -7.67
N TRP A 202 -8.27 -8.60 -8.01
CA TRP A 202 -8.69 -8.75 -9.39
C TRP A 202 -9.22 -7.43 -10.00
N LYS A 203 -10.03 -6.66 -9.24
CA LYS A 203 -10.47 -5.33 -9.67
C LYS A 203 -9.30 -4.37 -9.89
N ALA A 204 -8.27 -4.42 -9.05
CA ALA A 204 -7.06 -3.65 -9.21
C ALA A 204 -6.31 -4.03 -10.50
N LYS A 205 -6.19 -5.32 -10.83
CA LYS A 205 -5.68 -5.78 -12.13
C LYS A 205 -6.47 -5.17 -13.30
N LYS A 206 -7.81 -5.22 -13.27
CA LYS A 206 -8.64 -4.64 -14.35
C LYS A 206 -8.48 -3.13 -14.51
N ILE A 207 -8.24 -2.39 -13.41
CA ILE A 207 -7.88 -0.97 -13.50
C ILE A 207 -6.55 -0.81 -14.25
N VAL A 208 -5.51 -1.56 -13.88
CA VAL A 208 -4.19 -1.44 -14.53
C VAL A 208 -4.23 -1.90 -16.01
N GLU A 209 -4.99 -2.95 -16.35
CA GLU A 209 -5.23 -3.34 -17.76
C GLU A 209 -5.81 -2.18 -18.57
N ASN A 210 -6.83 -1.50 -18.06
CA ASN A 210 -7.42 -0.32 -18.71
C ASN A 210 -6.41 0.84 -18.85
N MET A 211 -5.54 1.05 -17.85
CA MET A 211 -4.55 2.13 -17.89
C MET A 211 -3.40 1.85 -18.85
N ILE A 212 -2.99 0.58 -18.97
CA ILE A 212 -2.04 0.14 -20.00
C ILE A 212 -2.61 0.41 -21.39
N CYS A 213 -3.86 0.02 -21.66
CA CYS A 213 -4.52 0.32 -22.93
C CYS A 213 -4.64 1.83 -23.19
N LEU A 214 -4.91 2.65 -22.16
CA LEU A 214 -5.01 4.11 -22.30
C LEU A 214 -3.66 4.79 -22.65
N VAL A 215 -2.56 4.28 -22.09
CA VAL A 215 -1.21 4.80 -22.35
C VAL A 215 -0.67 4.30 -23.70
N GLU A 216 -0.98 3.06 -24.07
CA GLU A 216 -0.52 2.45 -25.33
C GLU A 216 -1.38 2.81 -26.56
N GLN A 217 -2.53 3.46 -26.37
CA GLN A 217 -3.30 4.05 -27.46
C GLN A 217 -2.48 5.16 -28.16
N THR A 218 -1.88 4.81 -29.29
CA THR A 218 -1.48 5.78 -30.32
C THR A 218 -2.72 6.49 -30.86
N ASP A 219 -2.58 7.76 -31.24
CA ASP A 219 -3.73 8.58 -31.67
C ASP A 219 -4.10 8.31 -33.15
N GLU A 220 -4.20 7.04 -33.55
CA GLU A 220 -4.56 6.56 -34.90
C GLU A 220 -6.07 6.73 -35.21
N THR A 221 -6.69 7.77 -34.67
CA THR A 221 -8.11 8.13 -34.91
C THR A 221 -8.30 9.66 -34.98
N ASP A 222 -7.42 10.34 -35.73
CA ASP A 222 -7.73 11.66 -36.32
C ASP A 222 -7.56 11.63 -37.87
N GLU A 223 -7.38 10.44 -38.48
CA GLU A 223 -7.63 10.22 -39.92
C GLU A 223 -9.14 10.18 -40.20
N CYS A 224 -9.78 11.34 -40.01
CA CYS A 224 -11.10 11.58 -40.54
C CYS A 224 -11.04 11.68 -42.08
N ASN A 225 -11.30 10.54 -42.70
CA ASN A 225 -12.08 10.40 -43.93
C ASN A 225 -11.37 10.81 -45.24
N GLU A 226 -10.81 9.83 -45.97
CA GLU A 226 -10.31 10.02 -47.34
C GLU A 226 -11.39 10.58 -48.29
N GLU A 227 -12.67 10.24 -48.07
CA GLU A 227 -13.80 10.81 -48.84
C GLU A 227 -14.02 12.31 -48.60
N ASP A 228 -13.68 12.84 -47.41
CA ASP A 228 -13.70 14.30 -47.17
C ASP A 228 -12.43 14.99 -47.69
N GLN A 229 -11.31 14.26 -47.84
CA GLN A 229 -10.11 14.81 -48.50
C GLN A 229 -10.34 14.98 -50.01
N LEU A 230 -10.98 13.99 -50.66
CA LEU A 230 -11.40 14.09 -52.06
C LEU A 230 -12.38 15.25 -52.29
N ARG A 231 -13.38 15.44 -51.43
CA ARG A 231 -14.33 16.59 -51.50
C ARG A 231 -13.66 17.95 -51.27
N ARG A 232 -12.51 18.00 -50.58
CA ARG A 232 -11.75 19.25 -50.39
C ARG A 232 -10.86 19.58 -51.59
N LEU A 233 -10.43 18.58 -52.35
CA LEU A 233 -9.65 18.76 -53.58
C LEU A 233 -10.48 19.30 -54.77
N GLU A 234 -11.81 19.35 -54.68
CA GLU A 234 -12.64 20.02 -55.69
C GLU A 234 -12.79 21.54 -55.47
N ASN A 235 -12.37 22.08 -54.31
CA ASN A 235 -12.50 23.49 -53.95
C ASN A 235 -11.13 24.22 -53.96
N ILE A 236 -10.40 24.16 -55.08
CA ILE A 236 -9.03 24.71 -55.23
C ILE A 236 -9.03 26.25 -55.48
N TYR A 237 -9.85 27.02 -54.76
CA TYR A 237 -9.69 28.48 -54.71
C TYR A 237 -9.94 29.02 -53.28
N ASP A 238 -8.89 29.62 -52.72
CA ASP A 238 -8.80 30.41 -51.47
C ASP A 238 -9.34 29.81 -50.15
N VAL A 239 -8.49 29.06 -49.42
CA VAL A 239 -8.49 29.14 -47.93
C VAL A 239 -7.09 29.00 -47.34
N THR A 240 -6.77 29.86 -46.37
CA THR A 240 -5.64 29.74 -45.41
C THR A 240 -5.65 28.37 -44.71
N PRO A 241 -4.49 27.75 -44.39
CA PRO A 241 -4.47 26.47 -43.69
C PRO A 241 -5.24 26.53 -42.36
N PRO A 242 -6.10 25.54 -42.06
CA PRO A 242 -6.86 25.54 -40.81
C PRO A 242 -5.91 25.40 -39.61
N PRO A 243 -6.21 26.04 -38.47
CA PRO A 243 -5.40 25.87 -37.27
C PRO A 243 -5.41 24.39 -36.88
N SER A 244 -4.22 23.81 -36.65
CA SER A 244 -4.11 22.50 -36.05
C SER A 244 -4.91 22.47 -34.75
N ARG A 245 -5.68 21.39 -34.52
CA ARG A 245 -6.41 21.19 -33.26
C ARG A 245 -5.40 21.22 -32.11
N ARG A 246 -5.27 22.37 -31.44
CA ARG A 246 -4.38 22.51 -30.28
C ARG A 246 -4.84 21.53 -29.20
N ARG A 247 -4.14 20.41 -29.06
CA ARG A 247 -4.32 19.47 -27.95
C ARG A 247 -4.16 20.27 -26.66
N LYS A 248 -5.21 20.26 -25.83
CA LYS A 248 -5.18 20.94 -24.53
C LYS A 248 -4.27 20.13 -23.62
N LYS A 249 -3.20 20.77 -23.15
CA LYS A 249 -2.29 20.20 -22.15
C LYS A 249 -2.77 20.59 -20.75
N VAL A 250 -2.72 19.64 -19.84
CA VAL A 250 -3.09 19.88 -18.43
C VAL A 250 -1.86 20.27 -17.64
N ASP A 251 -1.86 21.50 -17.12
CA ASP A 251 -0.87 21.93 -16.14
C ASP A 251 -1.26 21.40 -14.74
N LEU A 252 -0.70 20.24 -14.38
CA LEU A 252 -0.82 19.68 -13.04
C LEU A 252 0.29 20.26 -12.16
N PRO A 253 -0.05 20.94 -11.04
CA PRO A 253 0.95 21.58 -10.20
C PRO A 253 1.98 20.56 -9.72
N ILE A 254 3.26 20.93 -9.87
CA ILE A 254 4.40 20.11 -9.49
C ILE A 254 4.30 19.80 -7.99
N CYS A 255 4.36 18.52 -7.64
CA CYS A 255 4.43 18.12 -6.24
C CYS A 255 5.70 18.69 -5.62
N LEU A 256 5.56 19.42 -4.51
CA LEU A 256 6.70 19.84 -3.69
C LEU A 256 7.62 18.64 -3.44
N ASP A 257 8.93 18.86 -3.58
CA ASP A 257 9.94 17.83 -3.34
C ASP A 257 9.69 17.11 -2.02
N THR A 258 9.93 15.80 -2.00
CA THR A 258 9.84 15.05 -0.75
C THR A 258 10.89 15.62 0.20
N PRO A 259 10.53 16.15 1.37
CA PRO A 259 11.51 16.62 2.33
C PRO A 259 12.46 15.47 2.61
N SER A 260 13.73 15.65 2.23
CA SER A 260 14.76 14.68 2.55
C SER A 260 14.75 14.48 4.07
N LYS A 261 14.97 13.24 4.52
CA LYS A 261 15.11 12.99 5.96
C LYS A 261 16.46 13.57 6.38
N SER A 262 16.51 14.88 6.59
CA SER A 262 17.63 15.54 7.24
C SER A 262 17.88 14.77 8.54
N SER A 263 19.12 14.28 8.71
CA SER A 263 19.55 13.65 9.95
C SER A 263 19.72 14.74 11.01
N LYS A 264 18.59 15.31 11.45
CA LYS A 264 18.55 16.13 12.64
C LYS A 264 18.64 15.17 13.82
N ARG A 265 19.81 15.16 14.47
CA ARG A 265 19.93 14.68 15.85
C ARG A 265 18.77 15.30 16.64
N VAL A 266 18.02 14.46 17.34
CA VAL A 266 16.90 14.92 18.17
C VAL A 266 17.50 15.84 19.22
N LYS A 267 17.19 17.14 19.13
CA LYS A 267 17.29 18.02 20.28
C LYS A 267 16.03 17.84 21.10
N GLU A 268 16.18 17.75 22.41
CA GLU A 268 15.09 17.62 23.35
C GLU A 268 14.10 18.77 23.18
N ILE A 269 12.80 18.44 23.24
CA ILE A 269 11.73 19.43 23.15
C ILE A 269 11.26 19.69 24.57
N PRO A 270 11.34 20.94 25.09
CA PRO A 270 10.85 21.23 26.43
C PRO A 270 9.33 21.04 26.50
N LEU A 271 8.87 20.39 27.57
CA LEU A 271 7.50 19.90 27.79
C LEU A 271 6.39 20.98 27.71
N GLY A 272 6.74 22.27 27.75
CA GLY A 272 5.77 23.38 27.75
C GLY A 272 4.96 23.57 26.47
N MET A 273 5.43 23.15 25.29
CA MET A 273 4.71 23.41 24.03
C MET A 273 3.58 22.43 23.70
N VAL A 274 3.49 21.27 24.37
CA VAL A 274 2.44 20.28 24.09
C VAL A 274 1.07 20.76 24.56
N TYR A 275 1.01 21.54 25.65
CA TYR A 275 -0.24 21.97 26.27
C TYR A 275 -1.02 23.01 25.43
N TYR A 276 -0.31 23.88 24.70
CA TYR A 276 -0.94 24.97 23.94
C TYR A 276 -1.62 24.49 22.64
N PHE A 277 -1.13 23.39 22.04
CA PHE A 277 -1.67 22.88 20.77
C PHE A 277 -2.97 22.07 20.95
N ILE A 278 -3.14 21.42 22.11
CA ILE A 278 -4.35 20.63 22.41
C ILE A 278 -5.55 21.56 22.68
N LEU A 279 -5.33 22.68 23.38
CA LEU A 279 -6.38 23.66 23.70
C LEU A 279 -6.97 24.39 22.47
N LEU A 280 -6.17 24.59 21.42
CA LEU A 280 -6.66 25.20 20.17
C LEU A 280 -7.52 24.26 19.32
N CYS A 281 -7.31 22.94 19.40
CA CYS A 281 -8.10 21.96 18.66
C CYS A 281 -9.50 21.68 19.25
N MET A 282 -9.81 22.14 20.46
CA MET A 282 -11.12 21.89 21.11
C MET A 282 -12.15 23.02 20.95
N LYS A 283 -11.85 24.05 20.14
CA LYS A 283 -12.81 25.11 19.77
C LYS A 283 -12.88 25.32 18.26
N LYS A 284 -13.60 24.44 17.55
CA LYS A 284 -14.64 24.84 16.60
C LYS A 284 -15.49 23.68 16.09
N ASP A 285 -16.80 23.95 16.07
CA ASP A 285 -17.83 23.42 15.18
C ASP A 285 -18.23 21.95 15.32
N MET A 286 -19.13 21.72 16.28
CA MET A 286 -19.98 20.53 16.37
C MET A 286 -21.46 20.93 16.19
N SER A 287 -22.10 20.37 15.16
CA SER A 287 -23.56 20.36 14.89
C SER A 287 -23.82 19.53 13.63
N ILE A 288 -24.99 18.96 13.32
CA ILE A 288 -26.17 18.44 14.06
C ILE A 288 -26.57 17.21 13.20
N SER A 289 -26.91 16.02 13.70
CA SER A 289 -27.91 15.66 14.71
C SER A 289 -27.64 14.24 15.23
N LEU A 290 -27.79 14.01 16.54
CA LEU A 290 -27.88 12.67 17.13
C LEU A 290 -28.87 12.70 18.30
N TYR A 291 -30.06 12.17 18.09
CA TYR A 291 -31.01 11.83 19.15
C TYR A 291 -31.53 10.41 18.91
N PHE A 292 -31.88 9.71 19.99
CA PHE A 292 -32.08 8.25 20.08
C PHE A 292 -30.81 7.38 20.01
N ALA A 293 -30.04 7.36 21.11
CA ALA A 293 -29.46 6.13 21.70
C ALA A 293 -28.59 6.43 22.95
N LEU A 294 -29.20 6.90 24.05
CA LEU A 294 -28.54 7.02 25.36
C LEU A 294 -29.53 6.68 26.48
N ASP A 295 -29.60 5.39 26.85
CA ASP A 295 -30.28 4.91 28.07
C ASP A 295 -29.88 3.48 28.50
N LEU A 296 -28.72 2.97 28.03
CA LEU A 296 -28.30 1.57 28.27
C LEU A 296 -26.86 1.39 28.77
N LEU A 297 -26.15 2.47 29.09
CA LEU A 297 -24.80 2.41 29.68
C LEU A 297 -24.71 3.37 30.85
N GLY A 298 -24.67 2.80 32.06
CA GLY A 298 -24.43 3.54 33.31
C GLY A 298 -23.02 4.15 33.37
N PRO A 299 -22.73 4.96 34.40
CA PRO A 299 -21.49 5.73 34.49
C PRO A 299 -20.25 4.82 34.54
N PRO A 300 -19.15 5.18 33.85
CA PRO A 300 -17.91 4.41 33.87
C PRO A 300 -17.18 4.53 35.22
N PRO A 301 -16.43 3.51 35.66
CA PRO A 301 -15.62 3.57 36.87
C PRO A 301 -14.40 4.51 36.70
N PRO A 302 -13.84 5.04 37.80
CA PRO A 302 -12.74 5.99 37.75
C PRO A 302 -11.42 5.35 37.27
N PHE A 303 -10.73 6.04 36.35
CA PHE A 303 -9.38 5.69 35.90
C PHE A 303 -8.33 6.08 36.94
N ASN A 304 -7.62 5.09 37.50
CA ASN A 304 -6.37 5.31 38.24
C ASN A 304 -5.17 5.02 37.33
N LEU A 305 -4.39 6.06 36.99
CA LEU A 305 -3.17 5.94 36.19
C LEU A 305 -1.93 6.19 37.05
N LEU A 306 -1.53 5.19 37.83
CA LEU A 306 -0.22 5.15 38.50
C LEU A 306 0.61 4.06 37.85
N SER A 307 1.44 4.44 36.89
CA SER A 307 2.43 3.54 36.29
C SER A 307 3.54 3.28 37.29
N SER A 308 3.61 2.08 37.83
CA SER A 308 4.74 1.63 38.66
C SER A 308 6.06 1.72 37.87
N ILE A 309 7.10 2.20 38.54
CA ILE A 309 8.47 2.36 38.02
C ILE A 309 9.38 1.36 38.76
N ILE A 310 10.42 0.87 38.10
CA ILE A 310 11.44 -0.03 38.67
C ILE A 310 12.80 0.67 38.61
N SER A 311 13.52 0.71 39.73
CA SER A 311 14.87 1.26 39.83
C SER A 311 15.91 0.29 39.23
N CYS A 312 17.05 0.82 38.78
CA CYS A 312 18.18 0.01 38.34
C CYS A 312 18.72 -0.87 39.49
N PRO A 313 19.07 -2.15 39.26
CA PRO A 313 19.68 -3.01 40.28
C PRO A 313 21.17 -2.73 40.54
N ASP A 314 21.78 -1.80 39.80
CA ASP A 314 23.16 -1.37 39.99
C ASP A 314 23.22 -0.25 41.03
N PRO A 315 23.87 -0.44 42.20
CA PRO A 315 23.91 0.58 43.26
C PRO A 315 24.71 1.85 42.88
N GLN A 316 25.37 1.88 41.72
CA GLN A 316 25.99 3.08 41.16
C GLN A 316 25.11 3.78 40.09
N CYS A 317 23.86 3.35 39.90
CA CYS A 317 22.94 3.91 38.91
C CYS A 317 21.54 4.12 39.49
N GLU A 318 21.08 5.37 39.50
CA GLU A 318 19.77 5.75 40.04
C GLU A 318 18.63 5.65 38.99
N GLY A 319 18.88 4.99 37.85
CA GLY A 319 18.00 5.04 36.69
C GLY A 319 16.61 4.43 36.91
N GLU A 320 15.58 5.24 36.67
CA GLU A 320 14.17 4.87 36.77
C GLU A 320 13.61 4.31 35.45
N ASN A 321 13.05 3.10 35.49
CA ASN A 321 12.68 2.34 34.31
C ASN A 321 11.22 1.87 34.34
N LYS A 322 10.60 1.72 33.16
CA LYS A 322 9.27 1.09 33.03
C LYS A 322 9.34 -0.39 33.43
N VAL A 323 8.25 -0.93 33.99
CA VAL A 323 8.12 -2.37 34.37
C VAL A 323 8.55 -3.34 33.25
N THR A 324 8.35 -2.96 31.98
CA THR A 324 8.68 -3.78 30.81
C THR A 324 10.12 -3.61 30.30
N ALA A 325 10.94 -2.78 30.94
CA ALA A 325 12.31 -2.51 30.51
C ALA A 325 13.22 -3.70 30.82
N LYS A 326 13.98 -4.14 29.81
CA LYS A 326 14.97 -5.22 29.97
C LYS A 326 16.36 -4.71 30.35
N PHE A 327 16.64 -3.45 30.04
CA PHE A 327 17.91 -2.76 30.28
C PHE A 327 17.62 -1.37 30.88
N CYS A 328 18.50 -0.89 31.75
CA CYS A 328 18.44 0.45 32.30
C CYS A 328 18.65 1.50 31.20
N SER A 329 17.81 2.55 31.18
CA SER A 329 17.96 3.71 30.30
C SER A 329 19.32 4.41 30.43
N ASP A 330 19.90 4.40 31.63
CA ASP A 330 21.00 5.30 31.97
C ASP A 330 22.36 4.60 31.89
N CYS A 331 22.48 3.40 32.49
CA CYS A 331 23.73 2.62 32.48
C CYS A 331 23.74 1.47 31.45
N GLY A 332 22.62 1.18 30.77
CA GLY A 332 22.50 0.09 29.79
C GLY A 332 22.57 -1.33 30.37
N LYS A 333 22.77 -1.52 31.67
CA LYS A 333 22.84 -2.84 32.32
C LYS A 333 21.46 -3.53 32.35
N PRO A 334 21.40 -4.87 32.25
CA PRO A 334 20.14 -5.60 32.33
C PRO A 334 19.49 -5.47 33.71
N ILE A 335 18.17 -5.27 33.75
CA ILE A 335 17.41 -5.05 35.00
C ILE A 335 17.03 -6.37 35.68
N ASN A 336 16.79 -7.43 34.90
CA ASN A 336 16.45 -8.75 35.41
C ASN A 336 17.65 -9.69 35.30
N GLY A 337 18.14 -10.18 36.44
CA GLY A 337 19.31 -11.04 36.53
C GLY A 337 19.08 -12.44 35.95
N MET A 338 19.57 -12.67 34.73
CA MET A 338 19.89 -14.01 34.22
C MET A 338 21.40 -14.15 34.05
N TYR A 339 22.07 -14.56 35.12
CA TYR A 339 23.46 -15.00 35.07
C TYR A 339 23.53 -16.44 34.54
N THR A 340 23.84 -16.60 33.26
CA THR A 340 24.39 -17.86 32.73
C THR A 340 25.66 -17.57 31.95
N ILE A 341 26.78 -17.50 32.68
CA ILE A 341 28.13 -17.50 32.11
C ILE A 341 28.45 -18.96 31.74
N SER A 342 28.72 -19.24 30.47
CA SER A 342 29.29 -20.52 30.03
C SER A 342 30.79 -20.34 29.76
N PRO A 343 31.69 -21.03 30.49
CA PRO A 343 33.14 -20.85 30.34
C PRO A 343 33.72 -21.74 29.23
N LYS A 344 34.52 -21.13 28.33
CA LYS A 344 35.54 -21.69 27.40
C LYS A 344 35.82 -20.62 26.32
N THR A 345 37.04 -20.18 26.02
CA THR A 345 38.38 -20.48 26.58
C THR A 345 39.28 -19.25 26.33
N GLN A 346 40.09 -18.83 27.30
CA GLN A 346 41.20 -17.89 27.08
C GLN A 346 42.54 -18.63 27.19
N GLU A 347 43.24 -18.77 26.07
CA GLU A 347 44.71 -18.93 25.92
C GLU A 347 45.02 -18.51 24.47
N LYS A 348 46.11 -17.80 24.12
CA LYS A 348 47.29 -17.37 24.88
C LYS A 348 47.84 -16.05 24.27
N HIS A 349 48.83 -15.46 24.96
CA HIS A 349 49.62 -14.29 24.54
C HIS A 349 50.17 -14.40 23.10
N GLY A 350 50.58 -13.35 22.39
CA GLY A 350 50.88 -11.95 22.74
C GLY A 350 52.13 -11.52 21.96
N ARG A 351 52.27 -10.23 21.62
CA ARG A 351 53.48 -9.68 20.98
C ARG A 351 53.76 -8.27 21.49
N ASN A 352 55.02 -8.04 21.83
CA ASN A 352 55.66 -6.72 21.77
C ASN A 352 55.84 -6.32 20.30
#